data_AF-A0A2V6U123-F1
#
_entry.id   AF-A0A2V6U123-F1
#
_cell.length_a   1.000
_cell.length_b   1.000
_cell.length_c   1.000
_cell.angle_alpha   90.00
_cell.angle_beta   90.00
_cell.angle_gamma   90.00
#
_symmetry.space_group_name_H-M   'P 1'
#
loop_
_entity.id
_entity.type
_entity.pdbx_description
1 polymer ?
#
loop_
_entity_poly.entity_id
_entity_poly.type
_entity_poly.pdbx_seq_one_letter_code
_entity_poly.pdbx_strand_id
1 'polypeptide(L)'
;PLRREHRELFDRARHPFFRHADAALFLARRDGRPVGRIEAVVNHAHNQFHNDRVGFFGGFECEDDRAVSDALLECAARWLAARGMHVMRGPATHSTNEECGLLIEGFDEPPMVGMPYNPPYYAALLEGFGLTKAKDLFAWEIRADQAIPDKIARVAEMVRKSTDVVLRQVNFADYTAEIRRAMDVYNAAWTRNWGFVPLTEAEFVYAAKQLRPVLERLPEGAMVAEVGGRPIAFCLAVLLCCAVCGASARRASWRSASGPSFATAASTPSSTSSF
;
A
#
# COMPACT_ATOMS: atom_id res chain seq x y z
N PRO A 1 -10.51 -7.94 0.30
CA PRO A 1 -9.66 -8.45 -0.80
C PRO A 1 -10.31 -9.61 -1.58
N LEU A 2 -10.13 -9.64 -2.92
CA LEU A 2 -10.70 -10.71 -3.76
C LEU A 2 -9.89 -12.01 -3.58
N ARG A 3 -10.57 -13.16 -3.51
CA ARG A 3 -9.91 -14.47 -3.32
C ARG A 3 -8.84 -14.78 -4.36
N ARG A 4 -9.01 -14.27 -5.59
CA ARG A 4 -8.05 -14.42 -6.69
C ARG A 4 -6.75 -13.65 -6.40
N GLU A 5 -6.87 -12.39 -6.01
CA GLU A 5 -5.72 -11.52 -5.69
C GLU A 5 -4.90 -12.12 -4.54
N HIS A 6 -5.56 -12.60 -3.48
CA HIS A 6 -4.87 -13.28 -2.38
C HIS A 6 -4.10 -14.53 -2.83
N ARG A 7 -4.65 -15.32 -3.76
CA ARG A 7 -3.95 -16.50 -4.29
C ARG A 7 -2.73 -16.10 -5.11
N GLU A 8 -2.85 -15.06 -5.92
CA GLU A 8 -1.74 -14.54 -6.73
C GLU A 8 -0.65 -13.93 -5.86
N LEU A 9 -1.02 -13.24 -4.76
CA LEU A 9 -0.11 -12.63 -3.79
C LEU A 9 0.84 -13.67 -3.15
N PHE A 10 0.31 -14.82 -2.73
CA PHE A 10 1.10 -15.89 -2.10
C PHE A 10 1.61 -16.95 -3.10
N ASP A 11 1.46 -16.74 -4.41
CA ASP A 11 1.97 -17.67 -5.44
C ASP A 11 3.48 -17.46 -5.64
N ARG A 12 4.28 -18.30 -4.98
CA ARG A 12 5.75 -18.25 -5.03
C ARG A 12 6.35 -18.35 -6.43
N ALA A 13 5.68 -19.05 -7.35
CA ALA A 13 6.20 -19.25 -8.69
C ALA A 13 5.93 -18.03 -9.59
N ARG A 14 4.87 -17.26 -9.29
CA ARG A 14 4.42 -16.16 -10.14
C ARG A 14 4.71 -14.78 -9.58
N HIS A 15 4.67 -14.61 -8.26
CA HIS A 15 4.82 -13.30 -7.64
C HIS A 15 6.31 -12.89 -7.65
N PRO A 16 6.66 -11.73 -8.24
CA PRO A 16 8.06 -11.35 -8.47
C PRO A 16 8.85 -11.08 -7.17
N PHE A 17 8.17 -10.72 -6.08
CA PHE A 17 8.77 -10.53 -4.76
C PHE A 17 9.64 -11.71 -4.29
N PHE A 18 9.18 -12.95 -4.53
CA PHE A 18 9.90 -14.15 -4.08
C PHE A 18 11.21 -14.41 -4.84
N ARG A 19 11.55 -13.60 -5.85
CA ARG A 19 12.86 -13.68 -6.53
C ARG A 19 14.00 -13.17 -5.65
N HIS A 20 13.69 -12.31 -4.67
CA HIS A 20 14.68 -11.68 -3.79
C HIS A 20 14.27 -11.72 -2.32
N ALA A 21 13.30 -12.57 -1.96
CA ALA A 21 12.84 -12.73 -0.60
C ALA A 21 12.60 -14.20 -0.24
N ASP A 22 12.98 -14.55 0.99
CA ASP A 22 12.56 -15.81 1.60
C ASP A 22 11.30 -15.56 2.42
N ALA A 23 10.32 -16.45 2.30
CA ALA A 23 9.13 -16.39 3.14
C ALA A 23 8.82 -17.76 3.76
N ALA A 24 8.06 -17.76 4.84
CA ALA A 24 7.39 -18.94 5.37
C ALA A 24 5.97 -18.59 5.79
N LEU A 25 5.04 -19.47 5.42
CA LEU A 25 3.63 -19.34 5.76
C LEU A 25 3.33 -20.36 6.86
N PHE A 26 2.82 -19.87 7.98
CA PHE A 26 2.47 -20.71 9.13
C PHE A 26 0.95 -20.65 9.35
N LEU A 27 0.40 -21.79 9.76
CA LEU A 27 -1.02 -21.97 10.01
C LEU A 27 -1.20 -22.64 11.38
N ALA A 28 -1.82 -21.94 12.32
CA ALA A 28 -2.23 -22.51 13.58
C ALA A 28 -3.51 -23.32 13.39
N ARG A 29 -3.53 -24.54 13.95
CA ARG A 29 -4.69 -25.42 13.94
C ARG A 29 -5.05 -25.88 15.35
N ARG A 30 -6.34 -25.90 15.66
CA ARG A 30 -6.93 -26.47 16.87
C ARG A 30 -7.97 -27.50 16.42
N ASP A 31 -7.82 -28.74 16.86
CA ASP A 31 -8.72 -29.84 16.50
C ASP A 31 -8.91 -29.99 14.97
N GLY A 32 -7.82 -29.84 14.22
CA GLY A 32 -7.82 -29.90 12.75
C GLY A 32 -8.33 -28.65 12.04
N ARG A 33 -8.96 -27.70 12.74
CA ARG A 33 -9.50 -26.45 12.19
C ARG A 33 -8.45 -25.32 12.22
N PRO A 34 -8.31 -24.52 11.15
CA PRO A 34 -7.50 -23.31 11.17
C PRO A 34 -8.05 -22.28 12.19
N VAL A 35 -7.17 -21.76 13.06
CA VAL A 35 -7.50 -20.73 14.07
C VAL A 35 -6.62 -19.47 13.95
N GLY A 36 -5.61 -19.51 13.09
CA GLY A 36 -4.82 -18.35 12.75
C GLY A 36 -3.72 -18.65 11.74
N ARG A 37 -3.10 -17.61 11.20
CA ARG A 37 -2.02 -17.67 10.22
C ARG A 37 -1.07 -16.50 10.40
N ILE A 38 0.16 -16.67 9.97
CA ILE A 38 1.16 -15.62 9.89
C ILE A 38 2.15 -15.93 8.77
N GLU A 39 2.63 -14.90 8.11
CA GLU A 39 3.78 -14.96 7.23
C GLU A 39 5.01 -14.40 7.96
N ALA A 40 6.16 -15.05 7.78
CA ALA A 40 7.47 -14.50 8.13
C ALA A 40 8.31 -14.31 6.86
N VAL A 41 8.99 -13.17 6.73
CA VAL A 41 9.67 -12.75 5.50
C VAL A 41 11.07 -12.22 5.80
N VAL A 42 12.06 -12.70 5.04
CA VAL A 42 13.36 -12.04 4.89
C VAL A 42 13.37 -11.38 3.50
N ASN A 43 13.25 -10.05 3.48
CA ASN A 43 13.35 -9.27 2.26
C ASN A 43 14.82 -8.88 2.05
N HIS A 44 15.51 -9.55 1.13
CA HIS A 44 16.95 -9.30 0.92
C HIS A 44 17.20 -7.93 0.29
N ALA A 45 16.29 -7.43 -0.55
CA ALA A 45 16.38 -6.09 -1.12
C ALA A 45 16.27 -5.00 -0.05
N HIS A 46 15.38 -5.16 0.95
CA HIS A 46 15.29 -4.27 2.11
C HIS A 46 16.62 -4.23 2.86
N ASN A 47 17.11 -5.39 3.29
CA ASN A 47 18.32 -5.50 4.11
C ASN A 47 19.54 -4.96 3.36
N GLN A 48 19.63 -5.16 2.04
CA GLN A 48 20.70 -4.59 1.22
C GLN A 48 20.61 -3.07 1.12
N PHE A 49 19.39 -2.52 0.92
CA PHE A 49 19.19 -1.09 0.75
C PHE A 49 19.38 -0.30 2.06
N HIS A 50 18.85 -0.80 3.17
CA HIS A 50 18.94 -0.15 4.49
C HIS A 50 20.19 -0.55 5.27
N ASN A 51 20.94 -1.55 4.79
CA ASN A 51 22.10 -2.14 5.48
C ASN A 51 21.76 -2.58 6.92
N ASP A 52 20.62 -3.25 7.08
CA ASP A 52 20.10 -3.77 8.34
C ASP A 52 19.83 -5.29 8.29
N ARG A 53 19.33 -5.84 9.40
CA ARG A 53 18.98 -7.27 9.55
C ARG A 53 17.57 -7.38 10.11
N VAL A 54 16.62 -6.82 9.39
CA VAL A 54 15.21 -6.79 9.76
C VAL A 54 14.46 -7.89 9.04
N GLY A 55 13.79 -8.73 9.83
CA GLY A 55 12.79 -9.66 9.36
C GLY A 55 11.40 -9.04 9.46
N PHE A 56 10.51 -9.40 8.55
CA PHE A 56 9.14 -8.93 8.56
C PHE A 56 8.17 -10.05 8.94
N PHE A 57 7.07 -9.70 9.58
CA PHE A 57 5.89 -10.57 9.64
C PHE A 57 4.72 -9.87 8.99
N GLY A 58 3.81 -10.64 8.39
CA GLY A 58 2.65 -10.15 7.66
C GLY A 58 1.56 -11.21 7.55
N GLY A 59 0.50 -10.94 6.78
CA GLY A 59 -0.61 -11.87 6.55
C GLY A 59 -1.25 -12.41 7.85
N PHE A 60 -1.09 -11.68 8.95
CA PHE A 60 -1.46 -12.11 10.28
C PHE A 60 -2.98 -12.11 10.42
N GLU A 61 -3.54 -13.27 10.77
CA GLU A 61 -4.94 -13.38 11.17
C GLU A 61 -5.04 -14.38 12.32
N CYS A 62 -5.84 -14.08 13.33
CA CYS A 62 -6.16 -15.07 14.36
C CYS A 62 -7.48 -14.76 15.05
N GLU A 63 -8.04 -15.78 15.69
CA GLU A 63 -9.10 -15.58 16.69
C GLU A 63 -8.60 -14.69 17.84
N ASP A 64 -9.50 -14.04 18.57
CA ASP A 64 -9.16 -13.25 19.76
C ASP A 64 -8.72 -14.16 20.92
N ASP A 65 -7.52 -14.72 20.76
CA ASP A 65 -6.94 -15.76 21.60
C ASP A 65 -5.42 -15.57 21.65
N ARG A 66 -4.95 -15.15 22.83
CA ARG A 66 -3.53 -14.85 23.05
C ARG A 66 -2.62 -16.06 22.87
N ALA A 67 -3.10 -17.27 23.20
CA ALA A 67 -2.28 -18.47 23.00
C ALA A 67 -2.05 -18.75 21.51
N VAL A 68 -3.02 -18.43 20.65
CA VAL A 68 -2.88 -18.56 19.19
C VAL A 68 -1.96 -17.47 18.64
N SER A 69 -2.15 -16.21 19.02
CA SER A 69 -1.30 -15.10 18.55
C SER A 69 0.16 -15.30 18.96
N ASP A 70 0.42 -15.64 20.22
CA ASP A 70 1.77 -15.82 20.74
C ASP A 70 2.47 -16.98 20.02
N ALA A 71 1.79 -18.11 19.83
CA ALA A 71 2.36 -19.25 19.11
C ALA A 71 2.73 -18.92 17.65
N LEU A 72 1.91 -18.13 16.96
CA LEU A 72 2.19 -17.67 15.59
C LEU A 72 3.39 -16.71 15.57
N LEU A 73 3.39 -15.70 16.44
CA LEU A 73 4.45 -14.69 16.51
C LEU A 73 5.79 -15.29 16.93
N GLU A 74 5.81 -16.21 17.90
CA GLU A 74 7.01 -16.98 18.25
C GLU A 74 7.52 -17.81 17.07
N CYS A 75 6.62 -18.44 16.31
CA CYS A 75 7.00 -19.25 15.16
C CYS A 75 7.68 -18.39 14.09
N ALA A 76 7.11 -17.23 13.78
CA ALA A 76 7.71 -16.25 12.88
C ALA A 76 9.06 -15.73 13.41
N ALA A 77 9.13 -15.32 14.68
CA ALA A 77 10.35 -14.82 15.30
C ALA A 77 11.49 -15.86 15.29
N ARG A 78 11.20 -17.13 15.64
CA ARG A 78 12.18 -18.23 15.58
C ARG A 78 12.66 -18.46 14.14
N TRP A 79 11.76 -18.44 13.17
CA TRP A 79 12.10 -18.64 11.77
C TRP A 79 13.02 -17.53 11.22
N LEU A 80 12.75 -16.28 11.61
CA LEU A 80 13.54 -15.10 11.26
C LEU A 80 14.91 -15.11 11.95
N ALA A 81 14.95 -15.41 13.25
CA ALA A 81 16.20 -15.50 14.01
C ALA A 81 17.14 -16.57 13.45
N ALA A 82 16.60 -17.74 13.05
CA ALA A 82 17.36 -18.80 12.39
C ALA A 82 17.98 -18.37 11.04
N ARG A 83 17.51 -17.27 10.44
CA ARG A 83 18.03 -16.65 9.22
C ARG A 83 18.86 -15.40 9.48
N GLY A 84 19.24 -15.17 10.74
CA GLY A 84 20.12 -14.08 11.14
C GLY A 84 19.46 -12.71 11.17
N MET A 85 18.13 -12.63 11.20
CA MET A 85 17.41 -11.38 11.45
C MET A 85 17.42 -11.07 12.95
N HIS A 86 17.71 -9.83 13.30
CA HIS A 86 17.84 -9.39 14.70
C HIS A 86 16.60 -8.65 15.20
N VAL A 87 15.78 -8.15 14.28
CA VAL A 87 14.54 -7.41 14.57
C VAL A 87 13.42 -8.03 13.76
N MET A 88 12.25 -8.22 14.39
CA MET A 88 11.02 -8.59 13.70
C MET A 88 10.10 -7.36 13.64
N ARG A 89 9.65 -6.97 12.45
CA ARG A 89 8.80 -5.79 12.20
C ARG A 89 7.54 -6.17 11.43
N GLY A 90 6.41 -5.58 11.77
CA GLY A 90 5.18 -5.81 11.04
C GLY A 90 3.95 -5.29 11.79
N PRO A 91 2.75 -5.57 11.26
CA PRO A 91 2.52 -6.38 10.08
C PRO A 91 2.90 -5.67 8.75
N ALA A 92 3.56 -6.40 7.85
CA ALA A 92 3.85 -6.04 6.47
C ALA A 92 3.86 -7.33 5.63
N THR A 93 2.80 -7.56 4.85
CA THR A 93 2.64 -8.75 4.01
C THR A 93 3.56 -8.64 2.80
N HIS A 94 4.59 -9.49 2.69
CA HIS A 94 5.72 -9.35 1.76
C HIS A 94 6.59 -8.09 2.00
N SER A 95 6.10 -6.89 1.67
CA SER A 95 6.83 -5.63 1.82
C SER A 95 5.90 -4.47 2.21
N THR A 96 6.45 -3.27 2.36
CA THR A 96 5.67 -2.06 2.63
C THR A 96 4.85 -1.59 1.42
N ASN A 97 5.08 -2.16 0.23
CA ASN A 97 4.40 -1.81 -1.01
C ASN A 97 3.12 -2.64 -1.25
N GLU A 98 2.87 -3.68 -0.46
CA GLU A 98 1.62 -4.43 -0.45
C GLU A 98 0.74 -3.99 0.74
N GLU A 99 0.32 -4.91 1.62
CA GLU A 99 -0.47 -4.58 2.81
C GLU A 99 0.47 -4.34 4.00
N CYS A 100 0.55 -3.08 4.45
CA CYS A 100 1.44 -2.66 5.53
C CYS A 100 0.70 -1.91 6.63
N GLY A 101 1.08 -2.21 7.87
CA GLY A 101 0.54 -1.59 9.06
C GLY A 101 -0.66 -2.33 9.64
N LEU A 102 -1.16 -1.79 10.74
CA LEU A 102 -2.31 -2.28 11.48
C LEU A 102 -3.28 -1.11 11.66
N LEU A 103 -4.56 -1.33 11.40
CA LEU A 103 -5.60 -0.38 11.76
C LEU A 103 -5.72 -0.35 13.29
N ILE A 104 -5.47 0.82 13.87
CA ILE A 104 -5.55 1.06 15.33
C ILE A 104 -6.56 2.15 15.70
N GLU A 105 -6.96 2.98 14.74
CA GLU A 105 -7.94 4.07 14.88
C GLU A 105 -8.79 4.16 13.59
N GLY A 106 -10.04 4.61 13.69
CA GLY A 106 -10.95 4.75 12.54
C GLY A 106 -11.70 3.47 12.13
N PHE A 107 -12.05 2.60 13.09
CA PHE A 107 -12.82 1.36 12.84
C PHE A 107 -14.29 1.60 12.44
N ASP A 108 -14.74 2.83 12.50
CA ASP A 108 -16.04 3.32 12.06
C ASP A 108 -16.07 3.78 10.59
N GLU A 109 -14.90 3.91 9.97
CA GLU A 109 -14.75 4.28 8.56
C GLU A 109 -14.77 3.04 7.64
N PRO A 110 -15.23 3.17 6.38
CA PRO A 110 -15.19 2.06 5.44
C PRO A 110 -13.74 1.69 5.07
N PRO A 111 -13.47 0.41 4.75
CA PRO A 111 -12.14 -0.01 4.35
C PRO A 111 -11.68 0.69 3.08
N MET A 112 -10.45 1.21 3.12
CA MET A 112 -9.81 1.89 1.99
C MET A 112 -9.06 0.89 1.10
N VAL A 113 -9.03 1.14 -0.20
CA VAL A 113 -8.36 0.26 -1.17
C VAL A 113 -6.87 0.17 -0.86
N GLY A 114 -6.34 -1.05 -0.74
CA GLY A 114 -4.92 -1.30 -0.49
C GLY A 114 -4.49 -1.08 0.96
N MET A 115 -5.42 -0.78 1.87
CA MET A 115 -5.13 -0.64 3.30
C MET A 115 -5.63 -1.84 4.10
N PRO A 116 -4.93 -2.22 5.19
CA PRO A 116 -5.41 -3.26 6.10
C PRO A 116 -6.69 -2.81 6.81
N TYR A 117 -7.59 -3.76 7.06
CA TYR A 117 -8.79 -3.57 7.86
C TYR A 117 -8.98 -4.77 8.78
N ASN A 118 -8.27 -4.74 9.91
CA ASN A 118 -8.25 -5.81 10.90
C ASN A 118 -9.25 -5.59 12.04
N PRO A 119 -9.59 -6.64 12.80
CA PRO A 119 -10.33 -6.48 14.05
C PRO A 119 -9.58 -5.60 15.08
N PRO A 120 -10.30 -4.85 15.95
CA PRO A 120 -9.67 -3.97 16.95
C PRO A 120 -8.77 -4.68 17.95
N TYR A 121 -9.04 -5.94 18.26
CA TYR A 121 -8.28 -6.70 19.26
C TYR A 121 -6.85 -7.06 18.82
N TYR A 122 -6.51 -6.93 17.53
CA TYR A 122 -5.17 -7.29 17.04
C TYR A 122 -4.07 -6.46 17.70
N ALA A 123 -4.30 -5.17 17.94
CA ALA A 123 -3.30 -4.31 18.58
C ALA A 123 -2.92 -4.84 19.97
N ALA A 124 -3.92 -5.18 20.79
CA ALA A 124 -3.71 -5.74 22.12
C ALA A 124 -2.98 -7.09 22.09
N LEU A 125 -3.25 -7.96 21.10
CA LEU A 125 -2.54 -9.22 20.93
C LEU A 125 -1.06 -9.01 20.58
N LEU A 126 -0.77 -8.11 19.64
CA LEU A 126 0.61 -7.81 19.21
C LEU A 126 1.42 -7.12 20.34
N GLU A 127 0.82 -6.16 21.02
CA GLU A 127 1.43 -5.50 22.18
C GLU A 127 1.61 -6.46 23.35
N GLY A 128 0.62 -7.34 23.59
CA GLY A 128 0.69 -8.38 24.62
C GLY A 128 1.80 -9.40 24.38
N PHE A 129 2.19 -9.65 23.14
CA PHE A 129 3.37 -10.46 22.80
C PHE A 129 4.69 -9.74 23.13
N GLY A 130 4.67 -8.41 23.24
CA GLY A 130 5.85 -7.56 23.48
C GLY A 130 6.32 -6.76 22.27
N LEU A 131 5.53 -6.69 21.19
CA LEU A 131 5.82 -5.77 20.08
C LEU A 131 5.54 -4.33 20.51
N THR A 132 6.37 -3.41 20.01
CA THR A 132 6.22 -1.97 20.27
C THR A 132 6.05 -1.21 18.96
N LYS A 133 5.31 -0.10 19.02
CA LYS A 133 5.04 0.74 17.86
C LYS A 133 6.32 1.21 17.16
N ALA A 134 6.40 1.01 15.85
CA ALA A 134 7.53 1.43 15.02
C ALA A 134 7.29 2.76 14.31
N LYS A 135 6.09 2.97 13.73
CA LYS A 135 5.74 4.14 12.93
C LYS A 135 4.22 4.28 12.80
N ASP A 136 3.73 5.52 12.75
CA ASP A 136 2.34 5.82 12.40
C ASP A 136 2.19 5.96 10.88
N LEU A 137 1.16 5.32 10.34
CA LEU A 137 0.75 5.43 8.93
C LEU A 137 -0.61 6.14 8.91
N PHE A 138 -0.65 7.32 8.29
CA PHE A 138 -1.86 8.13 8.22
C PHE A 138 -2.59 7.93 6.90
N ALA A 139 -3.92 7.80 6.97
CA ALA A 139 -4.80 7.97 5.84
C ALA A 139 -5.57 9.29 5.98
N TRP A 140 -5.82 9.92 4.84
CA TRP A 140 -6.53 11.19 4.77
C TRP A 140 -7.74 11.01 3.86
N GLU A 141 -8.90 11.47 4.32
CA GLU A 141 -10.07 11.60 3.47
C GLU A 141 -10.06 12.99 2.81
N ILE A 142 -10.20 13.03 1.49
CA ILE A 142 -10.43 14.26 0.75
C ILE A 142 -11.77 14.12 0.04
N ARG A 143 -12.74 14.93 0.45
CA ARG A 143 -14.06 14.90 -0.17
C ARG A 143 -14.06 15.75 -1.44
N ALA A 144 -14.65 15.22 -2.52
CA ALA A 144 -14.70 15.93 -3.80
C ALA A 144 -15.56 17.21 -3.76
N ASP A 145 -16.47 17.32 -2.80
CA ASP A 145 -17.29 18.52 -2.58
C ASP A 145 -16.59 19.58 -1.72
N GLN A 146 -15.43 19.26 -1.15
CA GLN A 146 -14.64 20.21 -0.38
C GLN A 146 -13.97 21.23 -1.31
N ALA A 147 -14.13 22.52 -0.99
CA ALA A 147 -13.45 23.58 -1.70
C ALA A 147 -11.93 23.40 -1.59
N ILE A 148 -11.23 23.51 -2.73
CA ILE A 148 -9.76 23.54 -2.74
C ILE A 148 -9.31 24.78 -1.96
N PRO A 149 -8.45 24.65 -0.93
CA PRO A 149 -7.99 25.82 -0.18
C PRO A 149 -7.30 26.85 -1.08
N ASP A 150 -7.61 28.13 -0.90
CA ASP A 150 -7.08 29.24 -1.74
C ASP A 150 -5.57 29.22 -1.85
N LYS A 151 -4.86 28.84 -0.78
CA LYS A 151 -3.41 28.70 -0.77
C LYS A 151 -2.93 27.66 -1.78
N ILE A 152 -3.58 26.50 -1.86
CA ILE A 152 -3.25 25.43 -2.82
C ILE A 152 -3.56 25.90 -4.24
N ALA A 153 -4.73 26.50 -4.46
CA ALA A 153 -5.13 27.04 -5.75
C ALA A 153 -4.13 28.10 -6.27
N ARG A 154 -3.69 29.02 -5.40
CA ARG A 154 -2.69 30.05 -5.74
C ARG A 154 -1.33 29.46 -6.10
N VAL A 155 -0.88 28.43 -5.37
CA VAL A 155 0.39 27.75 -5.69
C VAL A 155 0.28 27.03 -7.03
N ALA A 156 -0.83 26.33 -7.29
CA ALA A 156 -1.05 25.66 -8.58
C ALA A 156 -1.03 26.66 -9.75
N GLU A 157 -1.68 27.81 -9.62
CA GLU A 157 -1.66 28.88 -10.63
C GLU A 157 -0.27 29.47 -10.83
N MET A 158 0.50 29.67 -9.76
CA MET A 158 1.88 30.16 -9.86
C MET A 158 2.76 29.18 -10.64
N VAL A 159 2.69 27.88 -10.31
CA VAL A 159 3.44 26.83 -11.01
C VAL A 159 3.05 26.76 -12.48
N ARG A 160 1.75 26.83 -12.80
CA ARG A 160 1.25 26.87 -14.18
C ARG A 160 1.78 28.06 -14.99
N LYS A 161 2.01 29.21 -14.36
CA LYS A 161 2.53 30.42 -15.04
C LYS A 161 4.05 30.44 -15.15
N SER A 162 4.75 29.83 -14.19
CA SER A 162 6.21 29.87 -14.12
C SER A 162 6.90 28.66 -14.76
N THR A 163 6.13 27.67 -15.21
CA THR A 163 6.67 26.42 -15.79
C THR A 163 5.84 25.99 -16.99
N ASP A 164 6.48 25.29 -17.93
CA ASP A 164 5.80 24.64 -19.06
C ASP A 164 5.19 23.29 -18.65
N VAL A 165 4.56 23.24 -17.46
CA VAL A 165 3.99 22.00 -16.94
C VAL A 165 2.76 21.62 -17.75
N VAL A 166 2.74 20.37 -18.22
CA VAL A 166 1.61 19.77 -18.93
C VAL A 166 1.04 18.65 -18.08
N LEU A 167 -0.26 18.73 -17.80
CA LEU A 167 -1.00 17.63 -17.19
C LEU A 167 -1.68 16.84 -18.29
N ARG A 168 -1.47 15.52 -18.29
CA ARG A 168 -2.11 14.60 -19.23
C ARG A 168 -2.54 13.32 -18.53
N GLN A 169 -3.49 12.63 -19.14
CA GLN A 169 -3.82 11.27 -18.73
C GLN A 169 -2.70 10.31 -19.14
N VAL A 170 -2.59 9.19 -18.42
CA VAL A 170 -1.74 8.06 -18.79
C VAL A 170 -2.18 7.52 -20.16
N ASN A 171 -1.24 7.34 -21.08
CA ASN A 171 -1.53 6.73 -22.38
C ASN A 171 -1.53 5.20 -22.29
N PHE A 172 -2.71 4.61 -22.07
CA PHE A 172 -2.86 3.15 -22.03
C PHE A 172 -2.56 2.44 -23.35
N ALA A 173 -2.53 3.13 -24.49
CA ALA A 173 -2.09 2.54 -25.76
C ALA A 173 -0.56 2.32 -25.79
N ASP A 174 0.20 3.11 -25.03
CA ASP A 174 1.66 3.00 -24.85
C ASP A 174 2.01 2.62 -23.40
N TYR A 175 1.24 1.66 -22.86
CA TYR A 175 1.27 1.26 -21.46
C TYR A 175 2.67 0.87 -20.95
N THR A 176 3.46 0.19 -21.79
CA THR A 176 4.82 -0.23 -21.42
C THR A 176 5.74 0.97 -21.18
N ALA A 177 5.69 1.99 -22.03
CA ALA A 177 6.50 3.19 -21.84
C ALA A 177 6.00 4.03 -20.65
N GLU A 178 4.68 4.06 -20.40
CA GLU A 178 4.11 4.71 -19.22
C GLU A 178 4.56 4.04 -17.93
N ILE A 179 4.62 2.70 -17.89
CA ILE A 179 5.15 1.97 -16.72
C ILE A 179 6.58 2.39 -16.41
N ARG A 180 7.46 2.44 -17.41
CA ARG A 180 8.88 2.83 -17.20
C ARG A 180 8.98 4.26 -16.68
N ARG A 181 8.24 5.18 -17.31
CA ARG A 181 8.15 6.58 -16.88
C ARG A 181 7.67 6.72 -15.43
N ALA A 182 6.62 5.99 -15.06
CA ALA A 182 6.08 6.01 -13.70
C ALA A 182 7.06 5.39 -12.69
N MET A 183 7.75 4.31 -13.05
CA MET A 183 8.77 3.66 -12.21
C MET A 183 9.93 4.60 -11.90
N ASP A 184 10.43 5.32 -12.92
CA ASP A 184 11.52 6.30 -12.74
C ASP A 184 11.12 7.41 -11.76
N VAL A 185 9.92 7.98 -11.94
CA VAL A 185 9.37 9.00 -11.03
C VAL A 185 9.16 8.44 -9.63
N TYR A 186 8.60 7.24 -9.50
CA TYR A 186 8.32 6.61 -8.20
C TYR A 186 9.60 6.39 -7.40
N ASN A 187 10.60 5.72 -8.01
CA ASN A 187 11.84 5.39 -7.34
C ASN A 187 12.65 6.63 -6.95
N ALA A 188 12.61 7.70 -7.75
CA ALA A 188 13.25 8.97 -7.43
C ALA A 188 12.54 9.75 -6.32
N ALA A 189 11.20 9.74 -6.29
CA ALA A 189 10.41 10.49 -5.32
C ALA A 189 10.34 9.82 -3.94
N TRP A 190 10.29 8.49 -3.90
CA TRP A 190 10.04 7.72 -2.67
C TRP A 190 11.30 7.29 -1.91
N THR A 191 12.50 7.56 -2.42
CA THR A 191 13.78 7.11 -1.80
C THR A 191 13.94 7.48 -0.33
N ARG A 192 13.34 8.60 0.10
CA ARG A 192 13.43 9.11 1.48
C ARG A 192 12.27 8.68 2.38
N ASN A 193 11.30 7.91 1.86
CA ASN A 193 10.15 7.48 2.64
C ASN A 193 10.54 6.34 3.59
N TRP A 194 9.89 6.29 4.77
CA TRP A 194 10.19 5.25 5.76
C TRP A 194 9.84 3.86 5.22
N GLY A 195 10.75 2.91 5.39
CA GLY A 195 10.57 1.53 4.93
C GLY A 195 10.64 1.36 3.40
N PHE A 196 10.94 2.41 2.65
CA PHE A 196 11.04 2.33 1.19
C PHE A 196 12.12 1.34 0.76
N VAL A 197 11.76 0.49 -0.20
CA VAL A 197 12.68 -0.36 -0.94
C VAL A 197 12.38 -0.13 -2.42
N PRO A 198 13.39 0.15 -3.27
CA PRO A 198 13.18 0.30 -4.70
C PRO A 198 12.49 -0.92 -5.28
N LEU A 199 11.36 -0.71 -5.95
CA LEU A 199 10.67 -1.78 -6.66
C LEU A 199 11.50 -2.20 -7.88
N THR A 200 11.64 -3.50 -8.09
CA THR A 200 12.18 -4.02 -9.35
C THR A 200 11.20 -3.76 -10.49
N GLU A 201 11.69 -3.71 -11.74
CA GLU A 201 10.81 -3.56 -12.92
C GLU A 201 9.73 -4.65 -12.94
N ALA A 202 10.06 -5.86 -12.53
CA ALA A 202 9.10 -6.97 -12.49
C ALA A 202 7.98 -6.75 -11.47
N GLU A 203 8.29 -6.22 -10.28
CA GLU A 203 7.28 -5.89 -9.27
C GLU A 203 6.44 -4.70 -9.67
N PHE A 204 7.06 -3.66 -10.25
CA PHE A 204 6.33 -2.49 -10.71
C PHE A 204 5.36 -2.84 -11.85
N VAL A 205 5.80 -3.64 -12.84
CA VAL A 205 4.94 -4.16 -13.91
C VAL A 205 3.82 -5.03 -13.34
N TYR A 206 4.12 -5.87 -12.33
CA TYR A 206 3.12 -6.70 -11.68
C TYR A 206 2.04 -5.85 -10.99
N ALA A 207 2.44 -4.86 -10.18
CA ALA A 207 1.52 -3.94 -9.50
C ALA A 207 0.70 -3.12 -10.49
N ALA A 208 1.34 -2.56 -11.51
CA ALA A 208 0.66 -1.79 -12.56
C ALA A 208 -0.40 -2.64 -13.27
N LYS A 209 -0.10 -3.92 -13.57
CA LYS A 209 -1.03 -4.84 -14.23
C LYS A 209 -2.27 -5.12 -13.38
N GLN A 210 -2.13 -5.18 -12.05
CA GLN A 210 -3.26 -5.35 -11.13
C GLN A 210 -4.16 -4.11 -11.12
N LEU A 211 -3.57 -2.90 -11.18
CA LEU A 211 -4.33 -1.64 -11.18
C LEU A 211 -4.95 -1.29 -12.54
N ARG A 212 -4.39 -1.80 -13.64
CA ARG A 212 -4.81 -1.47 -15.01
C ARG A 212 -6.33 -1.53 -15.23
N PRO A 213 -7.06 -2.60 -14.87
CA PRO A 213 -8.51 -2.68 -15.12
C PRO A 213 -9.32 -1.59 -14.41
N VAL A 214 -8.81 -1.06 -13.30
CA VAL A 214 -9.43 0.02 -12.53
C VAL A 214 -9.12 1.36 -13.19
N LEU A 215 -7.85 1.60 -13.53
CA LEU A 215 -7.40 2.86 -14.11
C LEU A 215 -7.90 3.06 -15.55
N GLU A 216 -8.01 2.01 -16.37
CA GLU A 216 -8.58 2.10 -17.72
C GLU A 216 -10.07 2.48 -17.72
N ARG A 217 -10.78 2.15 -16.64
CA ARG A 217 -12.20 2.51 -16.46
C ARG A 217 -12.38 3.91 -15.88
N LEU A 218 -11.31 4.53 -15.39
CA LEU A 218 -11.29 5.88 -14.85
C LEU A 218 -10.01 6.62 -15.32
N PRO A 219 -9.92 7.00 -16.60
CA PRO A 219 -8.71 7.62 -17.16
C PRO A 219 -8.31 8.93 -16.45
N GLU A 220 -9.29 9.72 -16.01
CA GLU A 220 -9.11 10.92 -15.18
C GLU A 220 -8.50 10.63 -13.80
N GLY A 221 -8.54 9.37 -13.35
CA GLY A 221 -7.86 8.91 -12.15
C GLY A 221 -6.39 8.59 -12.36
N ALA A 222 -5.87 8.59 -13.60
CA ALA A 222 -4.47 8.29 -13.88
C ALA A 222 -3.81 9.47 -14.62
N MET A 223 -3.21 10.38 -13.87
CA MET A 223 -2.64 11.63 -14.37
C MET A 223 -1.12 11.64 -14.29
N VAL A 224 -0.46 12.24 -15.27
CA VAL A 224 0.99 12.48 -15.34
C VAL A 224 1.22 13.97 -15.53
N ALA A 225 2.19 14.52 -14.78
CA ALA A 225 2.69 15.87 -14.97
C ALA A 225 4.06 15.81 -15.67
N GLU A 226 4.23 16.58 -16.74
CA GLU A 226 5.45 16.64 -17.53
C GLU A 226 5.98 18.07 -17.64
N VAL A 227 7.30 18.23 -17.71
CA VAL A 227 7.96 19.49 -18.08
C VAL A 227 8.95 19.19 -19.19
N GLY A 228 8.81 19.86 -20.34
CA GLY A 228 9.65 19.61 -21.52
C GLY A 228 9.59 18.15 -22.01
N GLY A 229 8.42 17.51 -21.91
CA GLY A 229 8.19 16.11 -22.29
C GLY A 229 8.77 15.06 -21.32
N ARG A 230 9.36 15.48 -20.19
CA ARG A 230 9.83 14.56 -19.15
C ARG A 230 8.80 14.47 -18.01
N PRO A 231 8.34 13.27 -17.64
CA PRO A 231 7.52 13.05 -16.44
C PRO A 231 8.24 13.48 -15.17
N ILE A 232 7.56 14.26 -14.34
CA ILE A 232 8.06 14.73 -13.05
C ILE A 232 7.18 14.28 -11.88
N ALA A 233 5.92 13.92 -12.14
CA ALA A 233 4.99 13.39 -11.15
C ALA A 233 3.91 12.54 -11.84
N PHE A 234 3.30 11.65 -11.09
CA PHE A 234 2.04 11.01 -11.47
C PHE A 234 1.10 10.94 -10.27
N CYS A 235 -0.19 10.83 -10.54
CA CYS A 235 -1.24 10.69 -9.55
C CYS A 235 -2.17 9.55 -9.99
N LEU A 236 -2.43 8.63 -9.08
CA LEU A 236 -3.41 7.55 -9.24
C LEU A 236 -4.54 7.76 -8.24
N ALA A 237 -5.76 7.80 -8.74
CA ALA A 237 -6.98 7.91 -7.97
C ALA A 237 -7.89 6.73 -8.33
N VAL A 238 -8.43 6.09 -7.29
CA VAL A 238 -9.34 4.95 -7.41
C VAL A 238 -10.64 5.31 -6.71
N LEU A 239 -11.77 4.98 -7.32
CA LEU A 239 -13.07 5.19 -6.71
C LEU A 239 -13.37 4.09 -5.68
N LEU A 240 -13.78 4.49 -4.48
CA LEU A 240 -14.29 3.57 -3.47
C LEU A 240 -15.66 3.03 -3.91
N CYS A 241 -15.76 1.72 -4.07
CA CYS A 241 -16.95 1.04 -4.60
C CYS A 241 -18.21 1.19 -3.71
N CYS A 242 -18.07 1.61 -2.45
CA CYS A 242 -19.23 1.91 -1.60
C CYS A 242 -20.16 2.98 -2.21
N ALA A 243 -19.64 3.91 -3.01
CA ALA A 243 -20.46 4.86 -3.75
C ALA A 243 -21.21 4.24 -4.95
N VAL A 244 -20.75 3.11 -5.48
CA VAL A 244 -21.32 2.42 -6.65
C VAL A 244 -22.44 1.46 -6.26
N CYS A 245 -22.35 0.80 -5.10
CA CYS A 245 -23.38 -0.14 -4.65
C CYS A 245 -24.64 0.55 -4.09
N GLY A 246 -24.54 1.81 -3.63
CA GLY A 246 -25.71 2.61 -3.25
C GLY A 246 -26.47 3.23 -4.43
N ALA A 247 -25.81 3.38 -5.58
CA ALA A 247 -26.37 3.93 -6.82
C ALA A 247 -26.56 2.81 -7.85
N SER A 248 -27.55 1.94 -7.59
CA SER A 248 -28.00 0.88 -8.48
C SER A 248 -27.91 1.24 -9.97
N ALA A 249 -27.20 0.43 -10.75
CA ALA A 249 -27.54 0.06 -12.12
C ALA A 249 -28.42 1.07 -12.89
N ARG A 250 -27.90 2.28 -13.17
CA ARG A 250 -28.48 3.19 -14.14
C ARG A 250 -27.36 3.86 -14.89
N ARG A 251 -27.30 3.61 -16.21
CA ARG A 251 -26.57 4.44 -17.16
C ARG A 251 -27.07 5.88 -16.97
N ALA A 252 -26.35 6.68 -16.21
CA ALA A 252 -26.61 8.10 -16.07
C ALA A 252 -25.53 8.84 -16.84
N SER A 253 -25.94 9.47 -17.94
CA SER A 253 -25.19 10.50 -18.63
C SER A 253 -24.68 11.53 -17.62
N TRP A 254 -23.37 11.79 -17.63
CA TRP A 254 -22.73 12.79 -16.80
C TRP A 254 -23.23 14.20 -17.16
N ARG A 255 -24.27 14.66 -16.46
CA ARG A 255 -24.63 16.07 -16.30
C ARG A 255 -25.08 16.28 -14.86
N SER A 256 -24.19 16.92 -14.08
CA SER A 256 -24.41 17.58 -12.78
C SER A 256 -25.06 16.82 -11.62
N ALA A 257 -24.46 17.03 -10.45
CA ALA A 257 -24.92 16.81 -9.08
C ALA A 257 -24.40 15.53 -8.37
N SER A 258 -23.76 15.78 -7.21
CA SER A 258 -23.16 14.87 -6.22
C SER A 258 -22.00 13.98 -6.71
N GLY A 259 -20.78 14.42 -6.40
CA GLY A 259 -19.53 13.75 -6.80
C GLY A 259 -19.09 12.65 -5.81
N PRO A 260 -18.30 11.67 -6.28
CA PRO A 260 -17.74 10.61 -5.44
C PRO A 260 -16.54 11.09 -4.62
N SER A 261 -16.36 10.55 -3.41
CA SER A 261 -15.15 10.76 -2.57
C SER A 261 -13.93 10.06 -3.17
N PHE A 262 -12.77 10.73 -3.11
CA PHE A 262 -11.49 10.18 -3.56
C PHE A 262 -10.56 9.99 -2.36
N ALA A 263 -10.03 8.79 -2.18
CA ALA A 263 -8.93 8.56 -1.24
C ALA A 263 -7.61 8.87 -1.96
N THR A 264 -6.84 9.81 -1.44
CA THR A 264 -5.45 10.06 -1.88
C THR A 264 -4.53 9.70 -0.72
N ALA A 265 -3.72 8.66 -0.87
CA ALA A 265 -2.66 8.36 0.07
C ALA A 265 -1.50 9.35 -0.17
N ALA A 266 -1.33 10.31 0.73
CA ALA A 266 -0.15 11.17 0.78
C ALA A 266 0.48 11.05 2.17
N SER A 267 1.61 10.34 2.28
CA SER A 267 2.46 10.40 3.47
C SER A 267 3.34 11.65 3.38
N THR A 268 3.12 12.59 4.30
CA THR A 268 4.00 13.76 4.44
C THR A 268 5.26 13.35 5.23
N PRO A 269 6.47 13.69 4.78
CA PRO A 269 7.66 13.52 5.61
C PRO A 269 7.55 14.46 6.82
N SER A 270 7.51 13.90 8.02
CA SER A 270 7.61 14.67 9.26
C SER A 270 8.99 15.29 9.33
N SER A 271 9.06 16.61 9.29
CA SER A 271 10.25 17.39 9.63
C SER A 271 10.61 17.11 11.08
N THR A 272 11.77 16.48 11.31
CA THR A 272 12.42 16.45 12.61
C THR A 272 12.82 17.87 12.99
N SER A 273 12.07 18.48 13.92
CA SER A 273 12.56 19.59 14.71
C SER A 273 13.40 19.02 15.85
N SER A 274 14.71 19.30 15.80
CA SER A 274 15.65 19.09 16.90
C SER A 274 15.19 19.83 18.16
N PHE A 275 15.11 19.14 19.29
CA PHE A 275 15.72 19.49 20.58
C PHE A 275 15.71 18.27 21.49
#